data_AF-A0A6M0K5T2-F1
#
_entry.id   AF-A0A6M0K5T2-F1
#
_cell.length_a   1.000
_cell.length_b   1.000
_cell.length_c   1.000
_cell.angle_alpha   90.00
_cell.angle_beta   90.00
_cell.angle_gamma   90.00
#
_symmetry.space_group_name_H-M   'P 1'
#
loop_
_entity.id
_entity.type
_entity.pdbx_description
1 polymer ?
#
loop_
_entity_poly.entity_id
_entity_poly.type
_entity_poly.pdbx_seq_one_letter_code
_entity_poly.pdbx_strand_id
1 'polypeptide(L)'
;MDHGLLLAAEQGAERLVRQAIADLARDDQEAAIQALQRSLALRRTPLAQHLLAFASLPPRDLSEVPVKTAPNEPTFDALDDLQDRDDALGEHGPTAAL
;
A
#
# COMPACT_ATOMS: atom_id res chain seq x y z
N MET A 1 -10.45 -4.93 39.18
CA MET A 1 -10.04 -5.45 37.86
C MET A 1 -8.52 -5.44 37.84
N ASP A 2 -7.87 -6.59 37.64
CA ASP A 2 -6.42 -6.69 37.69
C ASP A 2 -5.81 -6.11 36.40
N HIS A 3 -5.13 -4.96 36.53
CA HIS A 3 -4.48 -4.29 35.40
C HIS A 3 -3.42 -5.18 34.73
N GLY A 4 -2.77 -6.07 35.49
CA GLY A 4 -1.77 -6.99 34.94
C GLY A 4 -2.39 -7.98 33.95
N LEU A 5 -3.59 -8.48 34.24
CA LEU A 5 -4.31 -9.38 33.33
C LEU A 5 -4.75 -8.67 32.04
N LEU A 6 -5.17 -7.40 32.14
CA LEU A 6 -5.56 -6.63 30.96
C LEU A 6 -4.36 -6.40 30.02
N LEU A 7 -3.22 -5.98 30.56
CA LEU A 7 -1.99 -5.79 29.78
C LEU A 7 -1.48 -7.10 29.17
N ALA A 8 -1.54 -8.21 29.91
CA ALA A 8 -1.16 -9.51 29.39
C ALA A 8 -2.06 -9.94 28.21
N ALA A 9 -3.36 -9.67 28.28
CA ALA A 9 -4.29 -9.96 27.18
C ALA A 9 -4.01 -9.12 25.94
N GLU A 10 -3.68 -7.82 26.11
CA GLU A 10 -3.31 -6.93 25.01
C GLU A 10 -2.02 -7.37 24.31
N GLN A 11 -0.97 -7.65 25.09
CA GLN A 11 0.29 -8.15 24.56
C GLN A 11 0.14 -9.51 23.88
N GLY A 12 -0.69 -10.39 24.46
CA GLY A 12 -1.01 -11.70 23.87
C GLY A 12 -1.69 -11.55 22.51
N ALA A 13 -2.69 -10.66 22.40
CA ALA A 13 -3.36 -10.37 21.14
C ALA A 13 -2.38 -9.82 20.10
N GLU A 14 -1.54 -8.84 20.48
CA GLU A 14 -0.55 -8.26 19.57
C GLU A 14 0.44 -9.29 19.03
N ARG A 15 0.94 -10.19 19.90
CA ARG A 15 1.83 -11.28 19.49
C ARG A 15 1.17 -12.21 18.49
N LEU A 16 -0.11 -12.54 18.68
CA LEU A 16 -0.86 -13.39 17.76
C LEU A 16 -1.09 -12.72 16.40
N VAL A 17 -1.33 -11.40 16.36
CA VAL A 17 -1.42 -10.66 15.09
C VAL A 17 -0.08 -10.70 14.35
N ARG A 18 1.04 -10.46 15.04
CA ARG A 18 2.38 -10.54 14.44
C ARG A 18 2.68 -11.94 13.89
N GLN A 19 2.30 -12.98 14.63
CA GLN A 19 2.43 -14.37 14.19
C GLN A 19 1.61 -14.62 12.93
N ALA A 20 0.35 -14.19 12.89
CA ALA A 20 -0.51 -14.36 11.71
C ALA A 20 0.05 -13.69 10.46
N ILE A 21 0.65 -12.49 10.59
CA ILE A 21 1.31 -11.80 9.47
C ILE A 21 2.50 -12.63 8.95
N ALA A 22 3.28 -13.22 9.87
CA ALA A 22 4.40 -14.07 9.49
C ALA A 22 3.94 -15.37 8.82
N ASP A 23 2.80 -15.93 9.23
CA ASP A 23 2.23 -17.14 8.64
C ASP A 23 1.64 -16.85 7.25
N LEU A 24 0.96 -15.71 7.06
CA LEU A 24 0.55 -15.23 5.73
C LEU A 24 1.74 -15.03 4.79
N ALA A 25 2.86 -14.50 5.29
CA ALA A 25 4.07 -14.33 4.49
C ALA A 25 4.74 -15.65 4.09
N ARG A 26 4.35 -16.77 4.72
CA ARG A 26 4.81 -18.13 4.40
C ARG A 26 3.77 -18.95 3.62
N ASP A 27 2.70 -18.31 3.14
CA ASP A 27 1.53 -18.95 2.53
C ASP A 27 0.82 -19.98 3.44
N ASP A 28 1.04 -19.90 4.76
CA ASP A 28 0.31 -20.72 5.74
C ASP A 28 -0.98 -20.01 6.18
N GLN A 29 -1.96 -20.02 5.28
CA GLN A 29 -3.24 -19.35 5.45
C GLN A 29 -4.04 -19.94 6.63
N GLU A 30 -3.97 -21.26 6.85
CA GLU A 30 -4.70 -21.91 7.94
C GLU A 30 -4.16 -21.48 9.31
N ALA A 31 -2.84 -21.54 9.51
CA ALA A 31 -2.22 -21.09 10.75
C ALA A 31 -2.50 -19.60 11.02
N ALA A 32 -2.44 -18.77 9.99
CA ALA A 32 -2.76 -17.35 10.08
C ALA A 32 -4.19 -17.10 10.57
N ILE A 33 -5.18 -17.80 9.99
CA ILE A 33 -6.60 -17.71 10.40
C ILE A 33 -6.75 -18.11 11.88
N GLN A 34 -6.15 -19.23 12.29
CA GLN A 34 -6.22 -19.68 13.68
C GLN A 34 -5.61 -18.66 14.65
N ALA A 35 -4.46 -18.08 14.31
CA ALA A 35 -3.82 -17.04 15.11
C ALA A 35 -4.67 -15.77 15.24
N LEU A 36 -5.31 -15.32 14.14
CA LEU A 36 -6.19 -14.15 14.14
C LEU A 36 -7.46 -14.38 14.96
N GLN A 37 -8.07 -15.56 14.86
CA GLN A 37 -9.23 -15.92 15.69
C GLN A 37 -8.89 -15.90 17.18
N ARG A 38 -7.73 -16.46 17.57
CA ARG A 38 -7.24 -16.41 18.96
C ARG A 38 -6.97 -14.98 19.42
N SER A 39 -6.39 -14.14 18.56
CA SER A 39 -6.18 -12.72 18.86
C SER A 39 -7.50 -12.00 19.15
N LEU A 40 -8.53 -12.25 18.31
CA LEU A 40 -9.84 -11.62 18.46
C LEU A 40 -10.59 -12.07 19.71
N ALA A 41 -10.34 -13.30 20.17
CA ALA A 41 -10.86 -13.81 21.43
C ALA A 41 -10.27 -13.07 22.65
N LEU A 42 -9.01 -12.64 22.56
CA LEU A 42 -8.35 -11.83 23.60
C LEU A 42 -8.74 -10.35 23.52
N ARG A 43 -8.69 -9.76 22.32
CA ARG A 43 -8.98 -8.34 22.06
C ARG A 43 -9.59 -8.17 20.68
N ARG A 44 -10.79 -7.58 20.63
CA ARG A 44 -11.48 -7.23 19.38
C ARG A 44 -10.86 -5.98 18.75
N THR A 45 -9.79 -6.15 17.97
CA THR A 45 -9.16 -5.06 17.22
C THR A 45 -9.64 -5.03 15.77
N PRO A 46 -9.91 -3.85 15.18
CA PRO A 46 -10.31 -3.74 13.77
C PRO A 46 -9.30 -4.35 12.79
N LEU A 47 -8.00 -4.17 13.05
CA LEU A 47 -6.94 -4.73 12.20
C LEU A 47 -7.04 -6.25 12.08
N ALA A 48 -7.15 -6.97 13.20
CA ALA A 48 -7.28 -8.43 13.19
C ALA A 48 -8.56 -8.91 12.48
N GLN A 49 -9.64 -8.12 12.51
CA GLN A 49 -10.87 -8.44 11.75
C GLN A 49 -10.64 -8.29 10.24
N HIS A 50 -10.01 -7.20 9.81
CA HIS A 50 -9.69 -6.99 8.40
C HIS A 50 -8.70 -8.03 7.86
N LEU A 51 -7.68 -8.37 8.64
CA LEU A 51 -6.73 -9.44 8.30
C LEU A 51 -7.43 -10.80 8.21
N LEU A 52 -8.36 -11.10 9.12
CA LEU A 52 -9.11 -12.36 9.08
C LEU A 52 -10.01 -12.42 7.84
N ALA A 53 -10.70 -11.32 7.51
CA ALA A 53 -11.51 -11.24 6.31
C ALA A 53 -10.66 -11.43 5.05
N PHE A 54 -9.49 -10.78 4.98
CA PHE A 54 -8.53 -10.96 3.90
C PHE A 54 -8.05 -12.41 3.79
N ALA A 55 -7.58 -12.99 4.89
CA ALA A 55 -7.06 -14.34 4.95
C ALA A 55 -8.14 -15.41 4.73
N SER A 56 -9.43 -15.09 4.80
CA SER A 56 -10.51 -16.06 4.54
C SER A 56 -11.03 -16.01 3.11
N LEU A 57 -10.56 -15.07 2.29
CA LEU A 57 -10.96 -15.00 0.88
C LEU A 57 -10.28 -16.14 0.11
N PRO A 58 -10.99 -16.78 -0.83
CA PRO A 58 -10.34 -17.69 -1.77
C PRO A 58 -9.29 -16.91 -2.57
N PRO A 59 -8.18 -17.56 -2.99
CA PRO A 59 -7.21 -16.93 -3.87
C PRO A 59 -7.95 -16.41 -5.10
N ARG A 60 -7.95 -15.08 -5.28
CA ARG A 60 -8.49 -14.48 -6.48
C ARG A 60 -7.52 -14.83 -7.60
N ASP A 61 -8.00 -15.60 -8.57
CA ASP A 61 -7.30 -15.79 -9.82
C ASP A 61 -7.24 -14.43 -10.51
N LEU A 62 -6.09 -13.75 -10.39
CA LEU A 62 -5.85 -12.44 -11.01
C LEU A 62 -5.65 -12.56 -12.54
N SER A 63 -5.83 -13.76 -13.09
CA SER A 63 -5.80 -14.06 -14.51
C SER A 63 -7.02 -13.51 -15.28
N GLU A 64 -8.13 -13.23 -14.60
CA GLU A 64 -9.35 -12.66 -15.19
C GLU A 64 -9.57 -11.18 -14.81
N VAL A 65 -8.52 -10.36 -14.84
CA VAL A 65 -8.75 -8.91 -14.94
C VAL A 65 -9.08 -8.63 -16.40
N PRO A 66 -10.35 -8.32 -16.78
CA PRO A 66 -10.58 -7.72 -18.08
C PRO A 66 -9.80 -6.41 -18.08
N VAL A 67 -8.69 -6.39 -18.82
CA VAL A 67 -7.99 -5.17 -19.17
C VAL A 67 -9.01 -4.37 -19.98
N LYS A 68 -9.79 -3.55 -19.29
CA LYS A 68 -10.55 -2.48 -19.90
C LYS A 68 -9.48 -1.49 -20.33
N THR A 69 -8.90 -1.73 -21.51
CA THR A 69 -8.04 -0.77 -22.21
C THR A 69 -8.79 0.55 -22.18
N ALA A 70 -8.30 1.49 -21.36
CA ALA A 70 -8.80 2.84 -21.38
C ALA A 70 -8.60 3.37 -22.80
N PRO A 71 -9.62 3.91 -23.49
CA PRO A 71 -9.37 4.65 -24.71
C PRO A 71 -8.70 5.96 -24.29
N ASN A 72 -7.64 6.32 -25.02
CA ASN A 72 -6.81 7.53 -24.90
C ASN A 72 -5.51 7.32 -24.12
N GLU A 73 -4.59 6.56 -24.73
CA GLU A 73 -3.21 7.03 -24.77
C GLU A 73 -3.21 8.35 -25.56
N PRO A 74 -2.79 9.49 -24.99
CA PRO A 74 -2.33 10.59 -25.81
C PRO A 74 -1.01 10.15 -26.44
N THR A 75 -1.04 9.89 -27.75
CA THR A 75 0.15 9.74 -28.58
C THR A 75 1.05 10.95 -28.32
N PHE A 76 2.20 10.74 -27.67
CA PHE A 76 3.21 11.77 -27.38
C PHE A 76 4.01 12.11 -28.65
N ASP A 77 3.33 12.35 -29.77
CA ASP A 77 3.91 12.65 -31.08
C ASP A 77 4.10 14.16 -31.33
N ALA A 78 4.14 14.97 -30.27
CA ALA A 78 4.22 16.42 -30.36
C ALA A 78 5.34 17.02 -29.49
N LEU A 79 6.54 16.47 -29.56
CA LEU A 79 7.74 17.04 -28.93
C LEU A 79 8.82 17.46 -29.94
N ASP A 80 8.44 17.80 -31.18
CA ASP A 80 9.38 18.27 -32.20
C ASP A 80 9.23 19.78 -32.56
N ASP A 81 8.28 20.50 -31.95
CA ASP A 81 8.00 21.92 -32.29
C ASP A 81 8.57 22.95 -31.28
N LEU A 82 9.66 22.62 -30.57
CA LEU A 82 10.30 23.53 -29.60
C LEU A 82 11.75 23.91 -29.94
N GLN A 83 12.12 23.93 -31.23
CA GLN A 83 13.47 24.34 -31.65
C GLN A 83 13.58 25.62 -32.49
N ASP A 84 12.50 26.37 -32.75
CA ASP A 84 12.59 27.66 -33.45
C ASP A 84 11.94 28.80 -32.65
N ARG A 85 12.59 29.16 -31.53
CA ARG A 85 12.46 30.50 -30.95
C ARG A 85 13.81 31.19 -30.94
N ASP A 86 14.21 31.55 -32.16
CA ASP A 86 14.88 32.78 -32.54
C ASP A 86 15.39 33.64 -31.38
N ASP A 87 16.69 33.51 -31.15
CA ASP A 87 17.66 34.58 -31.33
C ASP A 87 17.10 35.86 -31.99
N ALA A 88 16.44 36.73 -31.21
CA ALA A 88 16.14 38.10 -31.66
C ALA A 88 15.85 39.05 -30.48
N LEU A 89 16.80 39.26 -29.58
CA LEU A 89 16.87 40.52 -28.82
C LEU A 89 18.31 41.02 -28.80
N GLY A 90 18.59 41.87 -29.78
CA GLY A 90 19.85 42.58 -29.94
C GLY A 90 20.18 43.50 -28.78
N GLU A 91 21.47 43.53 -28.50
CA GLU A 91 22.29 44.61 -27.98
C GLU A 91 21.59 45.87 -27.44
N HIS A 92 21.77 46.13 -26.15
CA HIS A 92 22.47 47.33 -25.66
C HIS A 92 22.92 47.07 -24.22
N GLY A 93 24.23 46.83 -24.03
CA GLY A 93 24.88 47.09 -22.75
C GLY A 93 25.08 48.61 -22.53
N PRO A 94 25.86 49.05 -21.53
CA PRO A 94 26.63 48.27 -20.56
C PRO A 94 26.55 48.86 -19.12
N THR A 95 27.48 48.43 -18.26
CA THR A 95 27.97 49.07 -17.00
C THR A 95 27.07 49.03 -15.77
N ALA A 96 27.58 48.97 -14.54
CA ALA A 96 28.81 48.52 -13.92
C ALA A 96 28.54 48.63 -12.40
N ALA A 97 29.21 47.77 -11.63
CA ALA A 97 29.58 47.91 -10.23
C ALA A 97 29.14 49.18 -9.45
N LEU A 98 28.40 48.97 -8.36
CA LEU A 98 28.79 49.27 -6.97
C LEU A 98 27.70 48.83 -5.98
#